data_AF-A0A9E5PYT2-F1
#
_entry.id   AF-A0A9E5PYT2-F1
#
_cell.length_a   1.000
_cell.length_b   1.000
_cell.length_c   1.000
_cell.angle_alpha   90.00
_cell.angle_beta   90.00
_cell.angle_gamma   90.00
#
_symmetry.space_group_name_H-M   'P 1'
#
loop_
_entity.id
_entity.type
_entity.pdbx_description
1 polymer ?
#
loop_
_entity_poly.entity_id
_entity_poly.type
_entity_poly.pdbx_seq_one_letter_code
_entity_poly.pdbx_strand_id
1 'polypeptide(L)'
;MDRKQFMRLLRRYRTGSISRRDFLGLTGLGTATAVMAANMPELLLGREAHAAEIGDRVALATWPNYHDPANFEKFAEQTGARVQVNVFG
;
A
#
# COMPACT_ATOMS: atom_id res chain seq x y z
N MET A 1 30.06 -10.44 -11.79
CA MET A 1 30.13 -9.02 -12.24
C MET A 1 31.00 -8.26 -11.26
N ASP A 2 31.93 -7.44 -11.73
CA ASP A 2 32.77 -6.59 -10.87
C ASP A 2 32.03 -5.30 -10.45
N ARG A 3 32.43 -4.71 -9.32
CA ARG A 3 31.85 -3.46 -8.77
C ARG A 3 31.87 -2.32 -9.79
N LYS A 4 32.96 -2.16 -10.54
CA LYS A 4 33.07 -1.09 -11.54
C LYS A 4 32.04 -1.26 -12.67
N GLN A 5 31.83 -2.50 -13.10
CA GLN A 5 30.84 -2.84 -14.12
C GLN A 5 29.41 -2.58 -13.64
N PHE A 6 29.11 -2.91 -12.38
CA PHE A 6 27.81 -2.61 -11.77
C PHE A 6 27.55 -1.10 -11.71
N MET A 7 28.52 -0.32 -11.21
CA MET A 7 28.38 1.13 -11.11
C MET A 7 28.17 1.80 -12.48
N ARG A 8 28.80 1.26 -13.53
CA ARG A 8 28.57 1.71 -14.91
C ARG A 8 27.14 1.44 -15.38
N LEU A 9 26.60 0.25 -15.13
CA LEU A 9 25.21 -0.10 -15.47
C LEU A 9 24.22 0.74 -14.68
N LEU A 10 24.48 0.98 -13.40
CA LEU A 10 23.64 1.84 -12.54
C LEU A 10 23.59 3.28 -13.07
N ARG A 11 24.73 3.83 -13.50
CA ARG A 11 24.76 5.17 -14.10
C ARG A 11 23.94 5.21 -15.40
N ARG A 12 24.09 4.21 -16.28
CA ARG A 12 23.30 4.11 -17.52
C ARG A 12 21.79 3.99 -17.25
N TYR A 13 21.38 3.29 -16.20
CA TYR A 13 19.99 3.23 -15.80
C TYR A 13 19.47 4.59 -15.31
N ARG A 14 20.24 5.27 -14.44
CA ARG A 14 19.90 6.61 -13.93
C ARG A 14 19.78 7.67 -15.03
N THR A 15 20.63 7.58 -16.07
CA THR A 15 20.58 8.48 -17.23
C THR A 15 19.54 8.07 -18.27
N GLY A 16 18.77 6.99 -18.04
CA GLY A 16 17.76 6.49 -18.97
C GLY A 16 18.31 5.81 -20.22
N SER A 17 19.62 5.59 -20.31
CA SER A 17 20.28 4.95 -21.46
C SER A 17 20.04 3.44 -21.56
N ILE A 18 19.47 2.83 -20.51
CA ILE A 18 18.96 1.46 -20.48
C ILE A 18 17.67 1.43 -19.68
N SER A 19 16.75 0.53 -20.03
CA SER A 19 15.50 0.37 -19.28
C SER A 19 15.74 -0.34 -17.94
N ARG A 20 14.74 -0.29 -17.05
CA ARG A 20 14.74 -1.09 -15.81
C ARG A 20 14.90 -2.58 -16.11
N ARG A 21 14.26 -3.09 -17.17
CA ARG A 21 14.34 -4.50 -17.58
C ARG A 21 15.76 -4.86 -18.00
N ASP A 22 16.41 -4.02 -18.79
CA ASP A 22 17.79 -4.23 -19.22
C ASP A 22 18.75 -4.18 -18.03
N PHE A 23 18.57 -3.22 -17.13
CA PHE A 23 19.40 -3.13 -15.92
C PHE A 23 19.27 -4.37 -15.04
N LEU A 24 18.05 -4.80 -14.74
CA LEU A 24 17.79 -5.99 -13.92
C LEU A 24 18.31 -7.28 -14.59
N GLY A 25 18.19 -7.39 -15.91
CA GLY A 25 18.72 -8.51 -16.69
C GLY A 25 20.25 -8.55 -16.72
N LEU A 26 20.89 -7.43 -17.06
CA LEU A 26 22.36 -7.33 -17.18
C LEU A 26 23.08 -7.46 -15.83
N THR A 27 22.42 -7.08 -14.73
CA THR A 27 23.00 -7.17 -13.38
C THR A 27 22.72 -8.49 -12.68
N GLY A 28 21.80 -9.32 -13.18
CA GLY A 28 21.31 -10.51 -12.48
C GLY A 28 20.42 -10.20 -11.27
N LEU A 29 20.08 -8.94 -11.02
CA LEU A 29 19.18 -8.58 -9.93
C LEU A 29 17.75 -9.03 -10.20
N GLY A 30 17.34 -9.12 -11.47
CA GLY A 30 16.04 -9.66 -11.85
C GLY A 30 15.88 -11.12 -11.46
N THR A 31 16.91 -11.95 -11.73
CA THR A 31 16.91 -13.37 -11.35
C THR A 31 17.02 -13.53 -9.84
N ALA A 32 17.86 -12.74 -9.16
CA ALA A 32 17.93 -12.77 -7.69
C ALA A 32 16.58 -12.42 -7.04
N THR A 33 15.88 -11.40 -7.55
CA THR A 33 14.55 -11.02 -7.07
C THR A 33 13.53 -12.13 -7.33
N ALA A 34 13.58 -12.80 -8.49
CA ALA A 34 12.69 -13.92 -8.81
C ALA A 34 12.92 -15.13 -7.90
N VAL A 35 14.18 -15.45 -7.56
CA VAL A 35 14.51 -16.53 -6.61
C VAL A 35 14.03 -16.17 -5.20
N MET A 36 14.26 -14.94 -4.75
CA MET A 36 13.75 -14.44 -3.46
C MET A 36 12.23 -14.55 -3.41
N ALA A 37 11.54 -14.09 -4.46
CA ALA A 37 10.10 -14.18 -4.62
C ALA A 37 9.58 -15.62 -4.57
N ALA A 38 10.27 -16.57 -5.22
CA ALA A 38 9.91 -17.99 -5.19
C ALA A 38 10.05 -18.64 -3.80
N ASN A 39 10.93 -18.10 -2.95
CA ASN A 39 11.20 -18.64 -1.60
C ASN A 39 10.54 -17.81 -0.47
N MET A 40 9.98 -16.64 -0.79
CA MET A 40 9.32 -15.74 0.14
C MET A 40 7.95 -15.34 -0.44
N PRO A 41 6.91 -16.15 -0.22
CA PRO A 41 5.57 -15.94 -0.81
C PRO A 41 4.98 -14.56 -0.52
N GLU A 42 5.31 -13.97 0.64
CA GLU A 42 4.89 -12.62 1.05
C GLU A 42 5.44 -11.48 0.16
N LEU A 43 6.49 -11.73 -0.64
CA LEU A 43 7.01 -10.74 -1.60
C LEU A 43 6.22 -10.73 -2.92
N LEU A 44 5.50 -11.80 -3.23
CA LEU A 44 4.69 -11.94 -4.45
C LEU A 44 3.22 -11.65 -4.19
N LEU A 45 2.72 -12.15 -3.07
CA LEU A 45 1.34 -11.99 -2.64
C LEU A 45 1.33 -10.89 -1.58
N GLY A 46 0.61 -9.79 -1.85
CA GLY A 46 0.34 -8.82 -0.79
C GLY A 46 -0.24 -9.56 0.42
N ARG A 47 0.21 -9.20 1.63
CA ARG A 47 -0.34 -9.80 2.87
C ARG A 47 -1.85 -9.63 2.84
N GLU A 48 -2.58 -10.68 3.24
CA GLU A 48 -4.03 -10.57 3.38
C GLU A 48 -4.34 -9.38 4.28
N ALA A 49 -5.12 -8.44 3.76
CA ALA A 49 -5.66 -7.36 4.55
C ALA A 49 -6.73 -7.96 5.47
N HIS A 50 -6.34 -8.30 6.70
CA HIS A 50 -7.29 -8.68 7.74
C HIS A 50 -8.00 -7.41 8.25
N ALA A 51 -8.91 -6.85 7.44
CA ALA A 51 -9.88 -5.90 7.95
C ALA A 51 -10.83 -6.67 8.87
N ALA A 52 -10.82 -6.36 10.15
CA ALA A 52 -11.87 -6.82 11.05
C ALA A 52 -13.17 -6.08 10.72
N GLU A 53 -14.31 -6.78 10.83
CA GLU A 53 -15.63 -6.17 10.74
C GLU A 53 -15.77 -5.08 11.81
N ILE A 54 -16.15 -3.86 11.42
CA ILE A 54 -16.26 -2.70 12.31
C ILE A 54 -17.41 -2.84 13.34
N GLY A 55 -18.30 -3.82 13.13
CA GLY A 55 -19.48 -4.06 13.95
C GLY A 55 -20.70 -3.27 13.47
N ASP A 56 -21.73 -3.17 14.32
CA ASP A 56 -23.00 -2.54 13.98
C ASP A 56 -23.08 -1.05 14.38
N ARG A 57 -22.11 -0.54 15.15
CA ARG A 57 -22.10 0.82 15.67
C ARG A 57 -20.70 1.42 15.79
N VAL A 58 -20.62 2.73 15.58
CA VAL A 58 -19.44 3.57 15.82
C VAL A 58 -19.83 4.72 16.74
N ALA A 59 -19.13 4.91 17.85
CA ALA A 59 -19.30 6.06 18.72
C ALA A 59 -18.35 7.19 18.31
N LEU A 60 -18.90 8.38 18.04
CA LEU A 60 -18.17 9.56 17.61
C LEU A 60 -18.37 10.70 18.61
N ALA A 61 -17.29 11.13 19.26
CA ALA A 61 -17.28 12.34 20.10
C ALA A 61 -16.82 13.53 19.26
N THR A 62 -17.62 14.60 19.16
CA THR A 62 -17.36 15.73 18.26
C THR A 62 -17.94 17.05 18.78
N TRP A 63 -17.64 18.15 18.08
CA TRP A 63 -18.16 19.49 18.36
C TRP A 63 -19.47 19.76 17.61
N PRO A 64 -20.31 20.71 18.07
CA PRO A 64 -21.49 21.11 17.32
C PRO A 64 -21.15 21.56 15.90
N ASN A 65 -21.98 21.19 14.92
CA ASN A 65 -21.89 21.62 13.52
C ASN A 65 -20.63 21.19 12.74
N TYR A 66 -19.85 20.21 13.23
CA TYR A 66 -18.65 19.72 12.52
C TYR A 66 -18.94 18.73 11.38
N HIS A 67 -20.10 18.09 11.39
CA HIS A 67 -20.43 17.03 10.44
C HIS A 67 -21.81 17.25 9.83
N ASP A 68 -21.90 16.97 8.53
CA ASP A 68 -23.17 16.85 7.81
C ASP A 68 -23.82 15.49 8.14
N PRO A 69 -25.07 15.46 8.66
CA PRO A 69 -25.80 14.22 8.93
C PRO A 69 -25.90 13.27 7.73
N ALA A 70 -25.94 13.79 6.50
CA ALA A 70 -26.02 12.97 5.29
C ALA A 70 -24.80 12.05 5.11
N ASN A 71 -23.64 12.40 5.70
CA ASN A 71 -22.45 11.54 5.65
C ASN A 71 -22.57 10.34 6.58
N PHE A 72 -23.31 10.44 7.69
CA PHE A 72 -23.51 9.33 8.59
C PHE A 72 -24.44 8.26 8.00
N GLU A 73 -25.46 8.69 7.25
CA GLU A 73 -26.31 7.76 6.51
C GLU A 73 -25.52 7.01 5.44
N LYS A 74 -24.73 7.73 4.62
CA LYS A 74 -23.85 7.11 3.62
C LYS A 74 -22.84 6.15 4.26
N PHE A 75 -22.28 6.52 5.41
CA PHE A 75 -21.37 5.66 6.16
C PHE A 75 -22.08 4.37 6.62
N ALA A 76 -23.30 4.48 7.14
CA ALA A 76 -24.08 3.32 7.57
C ALA A 76 -24.47 2.42 6.38
N GLU A 77 -24.81 2.99 5.23
CA GLU A 77 -25.08 2.23 4.00
C GLU A 77 -23.85 1.45 3.51
N GLN A 78 -22.66 2.05 3.61
CA GLN A 78 -21.42 1.44 3.12
C GLN A 78 -20.81 0.41 4.07
N THR A 79 -21.00 0.61 5.38
CA THR A 79 -20.28 -0.18 6.41
C THR A 79 -21.21 -1.06 7.25
N GLY A 80 -22.52 -0.84 7.19
CA GLY A 80 -23.48 -1.47 8.10
C GLY A 80 -23.47 -0.91 9.52
N ALA A 81 -22.54 0.00 9.85
CA ALA A 81 -22.39 0.55 11.19
C ALA A 81 -23.08 1.91 11.35
N ARG A 82 -23.96 2.02 12.35
CA ARG A 82 -24.62 3.29 12.69
C ARG A 82 -23.72 4.19 13.54
N VAL A 83 -23.66 5.47 13.21
CA VAL A 83 -22.87 6.44 13.98
C VAL A 83 -23.69 6.99 15.14
N GLN A 84 -23.20 6.81 16.37
CA GLN A 84 -23.70 7.48 17.57
C GLN A 84 -22.86 8.73 17.82
N VAL A 85 -23.48 9.91 17.69
CA VAL A 85 -22.78 11.18 17.89
C VAL A 85 -23.00 11.70 19.31
N ASN A 86 -21.89 11.90 20.03
CA ASN A 86 -21.84 12.56 21.32
C ASN A 86 -21.22 13.94 21.14
N VAL A 87 -22.03 14.99 21.30
CA VAL A 87 -21.58 16.37 21.12
C VAL A 87 -21.08 16.94 22.44
N PHE A 88 -19.91 17.56 22.42
CA PHE A 88 -19.33 18.27 23.55
C PHE A 88 -18.99 19.70 23.11
N GLY A 89 -19.33 20.71 23.91
CA GLY A 89 -19.03 22.12 23.66
C GLY A 89 -20.07 23.09 24.16
#